data_AF-A0A931E0I6-F1
#
_entry.id   AF-A0A931E0I6-F1
#
_cell.length_a   1.000
_cell.length_b   1.000
_cell.length_c   1.000
_cell.angle_alpha   90.00
_cell.angle_beta   90.00
_cell.angle_gamma   90.00
#
_symmetry.space_group_name_H-M   'P 1'
#
loop_
_entity.id
_entity.type
_entity.pdbx_description
1 polymer ?
#
loop_
_entity_poly.entity_id
_entity_poly.type
_entity_poly.pdbx_seq_one_letter_code
_entity_poly.pdbx_strand_id
1 'polypeptide(L)'
;MTTMICTQPYNGPATDSLTGPFTGGPSRGALAFGAGSHRVTDARASSPHAVRGVLTIARMPTAARAEVESLMAQMLPPADVAELSTLDDDLLSDTAWFTRWRRDSFHPGRVECREVITAPPEDLARFERAVMLLARDRGFTADVCW
;
A
#
# COMPACT_ATOMS: atom_id res chain seq x y z
N MET A 1 -31.67 -9.53 26.05
CA MET A 1 -30.76 -10.63 25.71
C MET A 1 -29.34 -10.09 25.69
N THR A 2 -28.55 -10.64 26.60
CA THR A 2 -27.13 -10.49 26.97
C THR A 2 -26.21 -9.61 26.13
N THR A 3 -25.76 -8.52 26.74
CA THR A 3 -24.51 -7.79 26.47
C THR A 3 -23.32 -8.65 26.93
N MET A 4 -22.32 -8.89 26.08
CA MET A 4 -21.02 -9.42 26.52
C MET A 4 -19.97 -8.31 26.46
N ILE A 5 -19.59 -7.82 27.63
CA ILE A 5 -18.43 -6.97 27.88
C ILE A 5 -17.31 -7.92 28.32
N CYS A 6 -16.25 -8.05 27.53
CA CYS A 6 -15.03 -8.75 27.95
C CYS A 6 -14.02 -7.71 28.42
N THR A 7 -13.98 -7.48 29.73
CA THR A 7 -12.89 -6.84 30.45
C THR A 7 -11.95 -7.93 30.95
N GLN A 8 -10.65 -7.82 30.71
CA GLN A 8 -9.66 -8.46 31.59
C GLN A 8 -8.43 -7.56 31.82
N PRO A 9 -7.77 -7.68 33.00
CA PRO A 9 -6.91 -6.65 33.56
C PRO A 9 -5.40 -6.95 33.46
N TYR A 10 -4.67 -5.85 33.64
CA TYR A 10 -3.24 -5.62 33.90
C TYR A 10 -2.47 -6.71 34.69
N ASN A 11 -1.20 -6.94 34.33
CA ASN A 11 -0.15 -7.35 35.26
C ASN A 11 1.25 -7.00 34.73
N GLY A 12 1.90 -6.01 35.35
CA GLY A 12 3.35 -5.82 35.29
C GLY A 12 4.07 -6.71 36.31
N PRO A 13 5.41 -6.75 36.27
CA PRO A 13 6.14 -6.46 37.50
C PRO A 13 7.31 -5.47 37.31
N ALA A 14 7.63 -4.82 38.43
CA ALA A 14 8.68 -3.81 38.59
C ALA A 14 10.00 -4.42 39.12
N THR A 15 11.08 -3.66 38.90
CA THR A 15 12.39 -3.58 39.62
C THR A 15 13.32 -4.80 39.61
N ASP A 16 14.60 -4.61 39.24
CA ASP A 16 15.66 -4.28 40.22
C ASP A 16 16.99 -3.89 39.53
N SER A 17 17.73 -2.99 40.19
CA SER A 17 19.03 -2.43 39.77
C SER A 17 20.17 -3.20 40.44
N LEU A 18 21.24 -3.57 39.73
CA LEU A 18 22.55 -3.79 40.37
C LEU A 18 23.75 -3.39 39.50
N THR A 19 24.65 -2.67 40.16
CA THR A 19 25.93 -2.07 39.80
C THR A 19 27.08 -3.09 39.73
N GLY A 20 28.08 -2.87 38.86
CA GLY A 20 29.45 -3.36 39.10
C GLY A 20 30.33 -3.61 37.86
N PRO A 21 31.58 -3.07 37.79
CA PRO A 21 32.42 -3.06 36.59
C PRO A 21 33.40 -4.24 36.52
N PHE A 22 33.78 -4.66 35.32
CA PHE A 22 34.97 -5.48 35.10
C PHE A 22 35.80 -4.98 33.90
N THR A 23 37.04 -4.67 34.23
CA THR A 23 38.17 -4.29 33.38
C THR A 23 38.72 -5.51 32.64
N GLY A 24 39.07 -5.38 31.35
CA GLY A 24 39.83 -6.40 30.62
C GLY A 24 40.03 -6.05 29.14
N GLY A 25 41.28 -5.83 28.74
CA GLY A 25 41.72 -5.30 27.45
C GLY A 25 41.67 -6.24 26.24
N PRO A 26 42.36 -5.89 25.13
CA PRO A 26 41.93 -6.18 23.76
C PRO A 26 42.50 -7.47 23.17
N SER A 27 41.85 -8.00 22.14
CA SER A 27 42.46 -9.01 21.24
C SER A 27 41.99 -8.83 19.80
N ARG A 28 43.00 -8.76 18.92
CA ARG A 28 42.95 -8.68 17.46
C ARG A 28 42.42 -10.00 16.89
N GLY A 29 41.65 -9.94 15.82
CA GLY A 29 41.28 -11.15 15.07
C GLY A 29 40.40 -10.85 13.87
N ALA A 30 41.01 -10.83 12.70
CA ALA A 30 40.40 -10.63 11.39
C ALA A 30 39.32 -11.68 11.07
N LEU A 31 38.24 -11.27 10.42
CA LEU A 31 37.45 -12.15 9.56
C LEU A 31 37.06 -11.44 8.27
N ALA A 32 37.27 -12.17 7.18
CA ALA A 32 37.21 -11.77 5.80
C ALA A 32 35.80 -11.32 5.37
N PHE A 33 35.73 -10.17 4.70
CA PHE A 33 34.55 -9.81 3.91
C PHE A 33 34.59 -10.61 2.60
N GLY A 34 33.83 -11.70 2.57
CA GLY A 34 33.44 -12.37 1.33
C GLY A 34 32.50 -11.46 0.55
N ALA A 35 33.00 -10.84 -0.51
CA ALA A 35 32.16 -10.19 -1.51
C ALA A 35 31.47 -11.28 -2.33
N GLY A 36 30.30 -11.71 -1.86
CA GLY A 36 29.34 -12.47 -2.65
C GLY A 36 28.96 -11.62 -3.86
N SER A 37 29.47 -11.98 -5.03
CA SER A 37 29.00 -11.42 -6.30
C SER A 37 27.57 -11.92 -6.49
N HIS A 38 26.62 -11.05 -6.16
CA HIS A 38 25.20 -11.26 -6.42
C HIS A 38 25.04 -11.53 -7.92
N ARG A 39 24.74 -12.79 -8.27
CA ARG A 39 24.09 -13.09 -9.54
C ARG A 39 22.76 -12.35 -9.53
N VAL A 40 22.72 -11.19 -10.17
CA VAL A 40 21.47 -10.64 -10.68
C VAL A 40 21.05 -11.60 -11.77
N THR A 41 20.29 -12.63 -11.40
CA THR A 41 19.47 -13.35 -12.35
C THR A 41 18.42 -12.35 -12.81
N ASP A 42 18.63 -11.80 -14.01
CA ASP A 42 17.57 -11.20 -14.82
C ASP A 42 16.57 -12.33 -15.13
N ALA A 43 15.71 -12.58 -14.16
CA ALA A 43 14.59 -13.47 -14.30
C ALA A 43 13.38 -12.58 -14.45
N ARG A 44 12.91 -12.51 -15.69
CA ARG A 44 11.52 -12.29 -16.12
C ARG A 44 11.28 -10.99 -16.88
N ALA A 45 11.90 -10.89 -18.05
CA ALA A 45 11.22 -10.31 -19.21
C ALA A 45 10.08 -11.26 -19.68
N SER A 46 9.10 -11.50 -18.82
CA SER A 46 7.75 -11.80 -19.28
C SER A 46 7.14 -10.43 -19.32
N SER A 47 7.12 -9.75 -20.47
CA SER A 47 6.47 -8.45 -20.61
C SER A 47 5.10 -8.56 -19.95
N PRO A 48 4.89 -7.97 -18.76
CA PRO A 48 3.61 -8.10 -18.11
C PRO A 48 2.71 -7.16 -18.90
N HIS A 49 1.97 -7.72 -19.85
CA HIS A 49 1.04 -6.94 -20.65
C HIS A 49 0.06 -6.29 -19.68
N ALA A 50 0.19 -4.97 -19.54
CA ALA A 50 -0.66 -4.22 -18.65
C ALA A 50 -2.09 -4.30 -19.16
N VAL A 51 -3.01 -4.51 -18.23
CA VAL A 51 -4.45 -4.48 -18.51
C VAL A 51 -5.06 -3.29 -17.82
N ARG A 52 -6.20 -2.83 -18.33
CA ARG A 52 -6.91 -1.67 -17.82
C ARG A 52 -7.98 -2.11 -16.84
N GLY A 53 -7.90 -1.61 -15.62
CA GLY A 53 -8.91 -1.76 -14.58
C GLY A 53 -9.64 -0.45 -14.26
N VAL A 54 -10.80 -0.57 -13.63
CA VAL A 54 -11.57 0.56 -13.10
C VAL A 54 -11.72 0.38 -11.60
N LEU A 55 -11.07 1.26 -10.83
CA LEU A 55 -11.27 1.39 -9.39
C LEU A 55 -12.53 2.21 -9.14
N THR A 56 -13.46 1.66 -8.36
CA THR A 56 -14.64 2.38 -7.87
C THR A 56 -14.62 2.39 -6.34
N ILE A 57 -14.71 3.59 -5.74
CA ILE A 57 -14.79 3.77 -4.29
C ILE A 57 -16.05 4.58 -3.97
N ALA A 58 -16.82 4.10 -2.99
CA ALA A 58 -18.02 4.78 -2.52
C ALA A 58 -18.01 4.91 -0.99
N ARG A 59 -18.62 5.98 -0.49
CA ARG A 59 -18.80 6.25 0.95
C ARG A 59 -17.51 6.17 1.76
N MET A 60 -16.38 6.60 1.22
CA MET A 60 -15.10 6.56 1.93
C MET A 60 -14.97 7.75 2.87
N PRO A 61 -14.60 7.57 4.16
CA PRO A 61 -14.26 8.70 5.02
C PRO A 61 -13.11 9.51 4.41
N THR A 62 -13.19 10.84 4.41
CA THR A 62 -12.13 11.70 3.84
C THR A 62 -10.74 11.40 4.42
N ALA A 63 -10.66 10.98 5.69
CA ALA A 63 -9.40 10.61 6.35
C ALA A 63 -8.71 9.38 5.73
N ALA A 64 -9.46 8.48 5.07
CA ALA A 64 -8.89 7.27 4.44
C ALA A 64 -8.31 7.53 3.04
N ARG A 65 -8.44 8.74 2.50
CA ARG A 65 -7.93 9.13 1.18
C ARG A 65 -6.44 8.84 1.02
N ALA A 66 -5.64 9.31 1.97
CA ALA A 66 -4.18 9.17 1.91
C ALA A 66 -3.74 7.71 1.90
N GLU A 67 -4.50 6.82 2.54
CA GLU A 67 -4.18 5.40 2.59
C GLU A 67 -4.48 4.69 1.26
N VAL A 68 -5.59 5.05 0.60
CA VAL A 68 -5.86 4.55 -0.77
C VAL A 68 -4.81 5.05 -1.75
N GLU A 69 -4.50 6.35 -1.73
CA GLU A 69 -3.46 6.92 -2.60
C GLU A 69 -2.08 6.26 -2.34
N SER A 70 -1.79 5.96 -1.08
CA SER A 70 -0.59 5.21 -0.70
C SER A 70 -0.58 3.78 -1.23
N LEU A 71 -1.71 3.05 -1.19
CA LEU A 71 -1.81 1.72 -1.79
C LEU A 71 -1.62 1.79 -3.32
N MET A 72 -2.21 2.78 -3.98
CA MET A 72 -2.02 2.97 -5.42
C MET A 72 -0.54 3.19 -5.75
N ALA A 73 0.13 4.10 -5.04
CA ALA A 73 1.54 4.43 -5.28
C ALA A 73 2.51 3.26 -4.99
N GLN A 74 2.18 2.40 -4.04
CA GLN A 74 3.05 1.26 -3.67
C GLN A 74 2.86 0.03 -4.56
N MET A 75 1.66 -0.16 -5.11
CA MET A 75 1.26 -1.43 -5.71
C MET A 75 1.03 -1.36 -7.21
N LEU A 76 0.76 -0.18 -7.75
CA LEU A 76 0.57 0.02 -9.18
C LEU A 76 1.85 0.58 -9.78
N PRO A 77 2.22 0.16 -11.01
CA PRO A 77 3.34 0.78 -11.71
C PRO A 77 3.06 2.28 -11.89
N PRO A 78 4.10 3.12 -11.92
CA PRO A 78 3.93 4.49 -12.38
C PRO A 78 3.29 4.45 -13.77
N ALA A 79 2.33 5.34 -14.03
CA ALA A 79 1.73 5.44 -15.36
C ALA A 79 2.83 5.69 -16.39
N ASP A 80 3.06 4.74 -17.29
CA ASP A 80 4.08 4.86 -18.32
C ASP A 80 3.61 5.90 -19.34
N VAL A 81 4.19 7.09 -19.27
CA VAL A 81 3.95 8.22 -20.18
C VAL A 81 4.21 7.86 -21.66
N ALA A 82 4.98 6.80 -21.91
CA ALA A 82 5.35 6.35 -23.24
C ALA A 82 4.21 5.62 -23.98
N GLU A 83 3.37 4.82 -23.30
CA GLU A 83 2.21 4.18 -23.96
C GLU A 83 1.04 5.17 -24.13
N LEU A 84 0.95 6.17 -23.25
CA LEU A 84 -0.04 7.24 -23.32
C LEU A 84 0.18 8.18 -24.52
N SER A 85 1.39 8.25 -25.07
CA SER A 85 1.72 9.08 -26.24
C SER A 85 1.08 8.59 -27.56
N THR A 86 0.43 7.42 -27.56
CA THR A 86 -0.30 6.87 -28.72
C THR A 86 -1.82 7.10 -28.66
N LEU A 87 -2.32 7.63 -27.53
CA LEU A 87 -3.73 7.96 -27.34
C LEU A 87 -3.88 9.49 -27.38
N ASP A 88 -4.89 9.98 -28.10
CA ASP A 88 -5.17 11.39 -28.39
C ASP A 88 -4.81 12.39 -27.27
N ASP A 89 -4.21 13.51 -27.68
CA ASP A 89 -3.68 14.63 -26.86
C ASP A 89 -4.67 15.19 -25.82
N ASP A 90 -5.97 15.00 -26.02
CA ASP A 90 -7.04 15.39 -25.08
C ASP A 90 -7.19 14.45 -23.87
N LEU A 91 -6.63 13.23 -23.89
CA LEU A 91 -6.60 12.31 -22.74
C LEU A 91 -5.36 12.51 -21.87
N LEU A 92 -4.30 13.12 -22.40
CA LEU A 92 -3.03 13.31 -21.72
C LEU A 92 -3.12 14.31 -20.56
N SER A 93 -4.06 15.26 -20.62
CA SER A 93 -4.27 16.27 -19.58
C SER A 93 -5.13 15.79 -18.39
N ASP A 94 -5.84 14.66 -18.52
CA ASP A 94 -6.55 13.98 -17.42
C ASP A 94 -5.66 12.90 -16.72
N THR A 95 -4.47 12.62 -17.24
CA THR A 95 -3.47 11.70 -16.65
C THR A 95 -2.67 12.32 -15.49
N ALA A 96 -3.33 13.15 -14.68
CA ALA A 96 -2.73 13.62 -13.46
C ALA A 96 -2.82 12.50 -12.41
N TRP A 97 -1.70 12.17 -11.76
CA TRP A 97 -1.52 11.24 -10.62
C TRP A 97 -2.40 11.52 -9.38
N PHE A 98 -3.51 12.24 -9.54
CA PHE A 98 -4.44 12.58 -8.49
C PHE A 98 -5.76 11.88 -8.75
N THR A 99 -6.08 10.90 -7.90
CA THR A 99 -7.41 10.31 -7.86
C THR A 99 -8.44 11.44 -7.74
N ARG A 100 -9.37 11.52 -8.69
CA ARG A 100 -10.40 12.58 -8.70
C ARG A 100 -11.47 12.28 -7.66
N TRP A 101 -11.23 12.68 -6.42
CA TRP A 101 -12.18 12.53 -5.32
C TRP A 101 -13.35 13.51 -5.45
N ARG A 102 -14.57 12.99 -5.38
CA ARG A 102 -15.80 13.76 -5.30
C ARG A 102 -16.41 13.62 -3.92
N ARG A 103 -17.12 14.64 -3.45
CA ARG A 103 -17.89 14.55 -2.20
C ARG A 103 -19.11 13.66 -2.46
N ASP A 104 -19.38 12.75 -1.53
CA ASP A 104 -20.61 11.99 -1.54
C ASP A 104 -21.76 12.93 -1.12
N SER A 105 -22.73 13.13 -2.02
CA SER A 105 -23.83 14.08 -1.80
C SER A 105 -24.81 13.61 -0.71
N PHE A 106 -24.84 12.31 -0.42
CA PHE A 106 -25.77 11.71 0.53
C PHE A 106 -25.12 11.45 1.90
N HIS A 107 -23.79 11.44 1.98
CA HIS A 107 -23.05 11.13 3.19
C HIS A 107 -22.01 12.22 3.51
N PRO A 108 -22.36 13.23 4.34
CA PRO A 108 -21.44 14.29 4.73
C PRO A 108 -20.12 13.76 5.30
N GLY A 109 -19.01 14.39 4.90
CA GLY A 109 -17.67 13.95 5.32
C GLY A 109 -17.17 12.69 4.62
N ARG A 110 -17.87 12.21 3.59
CA ARG A 110 -17.44 11.09 2.76
C ARG A 110 -17.16 11.52 1.34
N VAL A 111 -16.30 10.74 0.70
CA VAL A 111 -15.88 10.92 -0.69
C VAL A 111 -16.05 9.62 -1.47
N GLU A 112 -16.10 9.78 -2.77
CA GLU A 112 -16.17 8.71 -3.75
C GLU A 112 -15.19 9.00 -4.90
N CYS A 113 -14.79 7.96 -5.62
CA CYS A 113 -14.06 8.13 -6.87
C CYS A 113 -14.38 7.00 -7.84
N ARG A 114 -14.10 7.28 -9.11
CA ARG A 114 -14.05 6.27 -10.17
C ARG A 114 -12.83 6.58 -11.02
N GLU A 115 -11.82 5.74 -10.93
CA GLU A 115 -10.50 5.96 -11.50
C GLU A 115 -10.14 4.82 -12.45
N VAL A 116 -9.43 5.15 -13.52
CA VAL A 116 -8.92 4.16 -14.48
C VAL A 116 -7.47 3.87 -14.11
N ILE A 117 -7.13 2.60 -13.93
CA ILE A 117 -5.79 2.16 -13.58
C ILE A 117 -5.27 1.17 -14.62
N THR A 118 -3.97 1.19 -14.89
CA THR A 118 -3.32 0.28 -15.84
C THR A 118 -2.18 -0.40 -15.11
N ALA A 119 -2.20 -1.72 -15.04
CA ALA A 119 -1.17 -2.50 -14.36
C ALA A 119 -1.17 -3.96 -14.84
N PRO A 120 -0.11 -4.73 -14.56
CA PRO A 120 -0.12 -6.18 -14.73
C PRO A 120 -1.33 -6.82 -14.00
N PRO A 121 -1.97 -7.86 -14.56
CA PRO A 121 -3.09 -8.56 -13.92
C PRO A 121 -2.81 -9.00 -12.48
N GLU A 122 -1.58 -9.46 -12.20
CA GLU A 122 -1.16 -9.86 -10.86
C GLU A 122 -1.14 -8.70 -9.85
N ASP A 123 -0.78 -7.50 -10.31
CA ASP A 123 -0.70 -6.30 -9.48
C ASP A 123 -2.09 -5.72 -9.27
N LEU A 124 -2.97 -5.73 -10.28
CA LEU A 124 -4.40 -5.39 -10.12
C LEU A 124 -5.07 -6.32 -9.11
N ALA A 125 -4.89 -7.64 -9.24
CA ALA A 125 -5.46 -8.60 -8.30
C ALA A 125 -4.94 -8.39 -6.86
N ARG A 126 -3.66 -8.01 -6.72
CA ARG A 126 -3.07 -7.70 -5.39
C ARG A 126 -3.66 -6.41 -4.83
N PHE A 127 -3.75 -5.37 -5.65
CA PHE A 127 -4.30 -4.06 -5.30
C PHE A 127 -5.78 -4.15 -4.91
N GLU A 128 -6.59 -4.88 -5.69
CA GLU A 128 -8.00 -5.17 -5.41
C GLU A 128 -8.17 -5.75 -3.99
N ARG A 129 -7.41 -6.80 -3.65
CA ARG A 129 -7.46 -7.39 -2.31
C ARG A 129 -7.07 -6.39 -1.22
N ALA A 130 -6.03 -5.59 -1.45
CA ALA A 130 -5.56 -4.61 -0.47
C ALA A 130 -6.58 -3.50 -0.23
N VAL A 131 -7.17 -2.94 -1.30
CA VAL A 131 -8.18 -1.89 -1.17
C VAL A 131 -9.48 -2.41 -0.57
N MET A 132 -9.88 -3.65 -0.87
CA MET A 132 -11.03 -4.30 -0.23
C MET A 132 -10.81 -4.52 1.28
N LEU A 133 -9.60 -4.89 1.69
CA LEU A 133 -9.27 -5.03 3.12
C LEU A 133 -9.31 -3.68 3.84
N LEU A 134 -8.75 -2.63 3.22
CA LEU A 134 -8.83 -1.25 3.73
C LEU A 134 -10.28 -0.77 3.81
N ALA A 135 -11.08 -1.06 2.78
CA ALA A 135 -12.49 -0.73 2.71
C ALA A 135 -13.28 -1.36 3.87
N ARG A 136 -13.01 -2.63 4.17
CA ARG A 136 -13.60 -3.33 5.31
C ARG A 136 -13.18 -2.72 6.64
N ASP A 137 -11.89 -2.43 6.82
CA ASP A 137 -11.35 -1.84 8.06
C ASP A 137 -11.92 -0.44 8.35
N ARG A 138 -12.05 0.38 7.31
CA ARG A 138 -12.49 1.78 7.42
C ARG A 138 -13.97 2.00 7.14
N GLY A 139 -14.73 0.94 6.88
CA GLY A 139 -16.18 0.99 6.67
C GLY A 139 -16.60 1.78 5.44
N PHE A 140 -15.99 1.47 4.28
CA PHE A 140 -16.38 1.97 2.96
C PHE A 140 -16.46 0.85 1.93
N THR A 141 -16.81 1.18 0.69
CA THR A 141 -16.91 0.21 -0.41
C THR A 141 -15.84 0.49 -1.45
N ALA A 142 -15.13 -0.55 -1.88
CA ALA A 142 -14.17 -0.50 -2.96
C ALA A 142 -14.32 -1.74 -3.86
N ASP A 143 -14.11 -1.54 -5.16
CA ASP A 143 -14.14 -2.56 -6.19
C ASP A 143 -13.14 -2.22 -7.29
N VAL A 144 -12.56 -3.25 -7.93
CA VAL A 144 -11.67 -3.09 -9.09
C VAL A 144 -12.12 -4.06 -10.18
N CYS A 145 -12.71 -3.54 -11.26
CA CYS A 145 -13.13 -4.33 -12.42
C CYS A 145 -12.06 -4.28 -13.52
N TRP A 146 -11.57 -5.43 -14.00
CA TRP A 146 -10.54 -5.55 -15.04
C TRP A 146 -10.69 -6.83 -15.88
#